data_AF-A0A6P4F1B8-F1
#
_entry.id   AF-A0A6P4F1B8-F1
#
_cell.length_a   1.000
_cell.length_b   1.000
_cell.length_c   1.000
_cell.angle_alpha   90.00
_cell.angle_beta   90.00
_cell.angle_gamma   90.00
#
_symmetry.space_group_name_H-M   'P 1'
#
loop_
_entity.id
_entity.type
_entity.pdbx_description
1 polymer ?
#
loop_
_entity_poly.entity_id
_entity_poly.type
_entity_poly.pdbx_seq_one_letter_code
_entity_poly.pdbx_strand_id
1 'polypeptide(L)'
;MSSITDPLGQLNSLVTTLNLLQGLEHLLLTVEEQEQPVGNLEGRVHRLELIKTQMKCFNTERIRILEQLRQNVCYHVTVEQNNAFAMRQGFGELREGLNALHQRMNSMSEDITCSICLAPWTSQGGHRVVSLKCGHLFGSSCIRTAIRRSHRCPVCRRRAQYSDVRRIFSRRFFP
;
A
#
# COMPACT_ATOMS: atom_id res chain seq x y z
N MET A 1 -14.67 10.75 18.43
CA MET A 1 -14.89 9.30 18.30
C MET A 1 -16.08 9.14 17.37
N SER A 2 -15.82 9.19 16.07
CA SER A 2 -16.86 9.29 15.04
C SER A 2 -17.50 7.93 14.84
N SER A 3 -18.82 7.84 15.07
CA SER A 3 -19.58 6.63 14.85
C SER A 3 -19.38 6.17 13.41
N ILE A 4 -18.72 5.03 13.22
CA ILE A 4 -18.72 4.31 11.96
C ILE A 4 -20.18 3.84 11.81
N THR A 5 -20.99 4.66 11.14
CA THR A 5 -22.33 4.28 10.73
C THR A 5 -22.15 3.15 9.73
N ASP A 6 -22.62 1.95 10.08
CA ASP A 6 -22.59 0.76 9.21
C ASP A 6 -23.11 1.12 7.80
N PRO A 7 -22.21 1.23 6.80
CA PRO A 7 -22.56 1.60 5.42
C PRO A 7 -23.61 0.68 4.81
N LEU A 8 -23.45 -0.61 5.08
CA LEU A 8 -24.29 -1.66 4.53
C LEU A 8 -25.67 -1.58 5.20
N GLY A 9 -25.70 -1.33 6.51
CA GLY A 9 -26.93 -1.08 7.27
C GLY A 9 -27.75 0.10 6.71
N GLN A 10 -27.11 1.22 6.38
CA GLN A 10 -27.80 2.36 5.79
C GLN A 10 -28.37 2.07 4.38
N LEU A 11 -27.58 1.43 3.52
CA LEU A 11 -28.04 1.03 2.18
C LEU A 11 -29.20 0.04 2.26
N ASN A 12 -29.09 -0.98 3.11
CA ASN A 12 -30.15 -1.97 3.32
C ASN A 12 -31.43 -1.35 3.86
N SER A 13 -31.31 -0.35 4.75
CA SER A 13 -32.47 0.41 5.23
C SER A 13 -33.19 1.13 4.09
N LEU A 14 -32.47 1.79 3.18
CA LEU A 14 -33.07 2.51 2.04
C LEU A 14 -33.74 1.54 1.06
N VAL A 15 -33.11 0.41 0.77
CA VAL A 15 -33.69 -0.67 -0.06
C VAL A 15 -34.97 -1.22 0.58
N THR A 16 -34.96 -1.42 1.90
CA THR A 16 -36.14 -1.88 2.65
C THR A 16 -37.29 -0.87 2.54
N THR A 17 -37.00 0.42 2.64
CA THR A 17 -38.00 1.48 2.45
C THR A 17 -38.59 1.47 1.03
N LEU A 18 -37.78 1.26 -0.02
CA LEU A 18 -38.30 1.12 -1.38
C LEU A 18 -39.27 -0.07 -1.52
N ASN A 19 -38.94 -1.21 -0.92
CA ASN A 19 -39.82 -2.38 -0.91
C ASN A 19 -41.14 -2.10 -0.17
N LEU A 20 -41.08 -1.36 0.94
CA LEU A 20 -42.27 -0.95 1.68
C LEU A 20 -43.15 -0.01 0.85
N LEU A 21 -42.57 0.99 0.19
CA LEU A 21 -43.30 1.90 -0.71
C LEU A 21 -43.99 1.13 -1.83
N GLN A 22 -43.30 0.16 -2.44
CA GLN A 22 -43.88 -0.70 -3.48
C GLN A 22 -45.08 -1.51 -2.97
N GLY A 23 -45.01 -2.02 -1.73
CA GLY A 23 -46.12 -2.72 -1.09
C GLY A 23 -47.33 -1.82 -0.83
N LEU A 24 -47.09 -0.57 -0.40
CA LEU A 24 -48.14 0.41 -0.19
C LEU A 24 -48.81 0.85 -1.50
N GLU A 25 -48.04 1.01 -2.58
CA GLU A 25 -48.57 1.28 -3.93
C GLU A 25 -49.52 0.16 -4.38
N HIS A 26 -49.13 -1.11 -4.18
CA HIS A 26 -49.97 -2.25 -4.54
C HIS A 26 -51.26 -2.30 -3.70
N LEU A 27 -51.16 -2.01 -2.38
CA LEU A 27 -52.32 -1.92 -1.51
C LEU A 27 -53.29 -0.82 -1.98
N LEU A 28 -52.77 0.35 -2.38
CA LEU A 28 -53.59 1.45 -2.87
C LEU A 28 -54.41 1.06 -4.11
N LEU A 29 -53.78 0.38 -5.07
CA LEU A 29 -54.44 -0.04 -6.31
C LEU A 29 -55.47 -1.16 -6.07
N THR A 30 -55.17 -2.10 -5.18
CA THR A 30 -56.10 -3.21 -4.85
C THR A 30 -57.33 -2.75 -4.08
N VAL A 31 -57.20 -1.74 -3.20
CA VAL A 31 -58.35 -1.14 -2.51
C VAL A 31 -59.30 -0.46 -3.51
N GLU A 32 -58.77 0.15 -4.57
CA GLU A 32 -59.59 0.77 -5.62
C GLU A 32 -60.40 -0.27 -6.41
N GLU A 33 -59.80 -1.42 -6.75
CA GLU A 33 -60.48 -2.48 -7.52
C GLU A 33 -61.64 -3.15 -6.75
N GLN A 34 -61.64 -3.05 -5.42
CA GLN A 34 -62.63 -3.70 -4.55
C GLN A 34 -63.86 -2.83 -4.25
N GLU A 35 -63.86 -1.53 -4.58
CA GLU A 35 -65.03 -0.68 -4.34
C GLU A 35 -66.12 -0.81 -5.43
N GLN A 36 -67.32 -1.19 -5.00
CA GLN A 36 -68.55 -1.32 -5.83
C GLN A 36 -68.99 0.03 -6.46
N PRO A 37 -69.70 0.01 -7.61
CA PRO A 37 -69.92 1.16 -8.49
C PRO A 37 -71.03 2.14 -8.02
N VAL A 38 -71.03 2.53 -6.75
CA VAL A 38 -72.13 3.29 -6.12
C VAL A 38 -72.03 4.81 -6.33
N GLY A 39 -71.00 5.30 -7.04
CA GLY A 39 -70.77 6.74 -7.28
C GLY A 39 -71.16 7.23 -8.68
N ASN A 40 -71.63 8.48 -8.78
CA ASN A 40 -71.77 9.19 -10.04
C ASN A 40 -70.41 9.37 -10.75
N LEU A 41 -70.41 9.72 -12.05
CA LEU A 41 -69.18 9.83 -12.85
C LEU A 41 -68.17 10.83 -12.25
N GLU A 42 -68.67 11.93 -11.69
CA GLU A 42 -67.87 12.99 -11.06
C GLU A 42 -67.11 12.46 -9.83
N GLY A 43 -67.77 11.70 -8.95
CA GLY A 43 -67.15 11.07 -7.80
C GLY A 43 -66.06 10.06 -8.19
N ARG A 44 -66.24 9.34 -9.29
CA ARG A 44 -65.23 8.40 -9.84
C ARG A 44 -64.01 9.14 -10.37
N VAL A 45 -64.20 10.25 -11.08
CA VAL A 45 -63.10 11.09 -11.59
C VAL A 45 -62.30 11.67 -10.43
N HIS A 46 -62.98 12.22 -9.42
CA HIS A 46 -62.31 12.79 -8.25
C HIS A 46 -61.44 11.77 -7.49
N ARG A 47 -61.90 10.52 -7.41
CA ARG A 47 -61.13 9.43 -6.81
C ARG A 47 -59.88 9.07 -7.60
N LEU A 48 -59.99 8.98 -8.93
CA LEU A 48 -58.83 8.76 -9.80
C LEU A 48 -57.81 9.90 -9.69
N GLU A 49 -58.26 11.14 -9.49
CA GLU A 49 -57.38 12.28 -9.21
C GLU A 49 -56.65 12.15 -7.87
N LEU A 50 -57.31 11.63 -6.84
CA LEU A 50 -56.69 11.35 -5.54
C LEU A 50 -55.60 10.28 -5.67
N ILE A 51 -55.90 9.17 -6.34
CA ILE A 51 -54.94 8.08 -6.60
C ILE A 51 -53.75 8.59 -7.41
N LYS A 52 -54.00 9.38 -8.45
CA LYS A 52 -52.93 10.02 -9.24
C LYS A 52 -52.03 10.88 -8.36
N THR A 53 -52.60 11.63 -7.43
CA THR A 53 -51.85 12.50 -6.51
C THR A 53 -51.02 11.68 -5.52
N GLN A 54 -51.58 10.60 -4.98
CA GLN A 54 -50.85 9.68 -4.11
C GLN A 54 -49.73 8.94 -4.85
N MET A 55 -49.98 8.45 -6.05
CA MET A 55 -48.96 7.82 -6.90
C MET A 55 -47.84 8.80 -7.24
N LYS A 56 -48.16 10.07 -7.47
CA LYS A 56 -47.15 11.12 -7.63
C LYS A 56 -46.28 11.25 -6.38
N CYS A 57 -46.86 11.20 -5.18
CA CYS A 57 -46.11 11.24 -3.92
C CYS A 57 -45.15 10.05 -3.78
N PHE A 58 -45.63 8.82 -4.03
CA PHE A 58 -44.78 7.62 -4.02
C PHE A 58 -43.62 7.72 -5.02
N ASN A 59 -43.90 8.19 -6.23
CA ASN A 59 -42.88 8.40 -7.25
C ASN A 59 -41.83 9.41 -6.82
N THR A 60 -42.23 10.53 -6.22
CA THR A 60 -41.32 11.54 -5.70
C THR A 60 -40.41 10.96 -4.60
N GLU A 61 -40.97 10.19 -3.68
CA GLU A 61 -40.18 9.58 -2.60
C GLU A 61 -39.24 8.48 -3.12
N ARG A 62 -39.68 7.65 -4.07
CA ARG A 62 -38.78 6.67 -4.72
C ARG A 62 -37.59 7.34 -5.39
N ILE A 63 -37.81 8.43 -6.13
CA ILE A 63 -36.71 9.17 -6.78
C ILE A 63 -35.74 9.69 -5.72
N ARG A 64 -36.24 10.25 -4.62
CA ARG A 64 -35.42 10.72 -3.51
C ARG A 64 -34.55 9.60 -2.91
N ILE A 65 -35.13 8.44 -2.62
CA ILE A 65 -34.40 7.30 -2.04
C ILE A 65 -33.37 6.74 -3.02
N LEU A 66 -33.72 6.63 -4.31
CA LEU A 66 -32.79 6.16 -5.35
C LEU A 66 -31.59 7.10 -5.50
N GLU A 67 -31.80 8.42 -5.41
CA GLU A 67 -30.72 9.39 -5.43
C GLU A 67 -29.80 9.24 -4.22
N GLN A 68 -30.37 9.02 -3.03
CA GLN A 68 -29.60 8.78 -1.82
C GLN A 68 -28.78 7.48 -1.89
N LEU A 69 -29.36 6.40 -2.42
CA LEU A 69 -28.63 5.15 -2.67
C LEU A 69 -27.44 5.37 -3.62
N ARG A 70 -27.66 6.10 -4.72
CA ARG A 70 -26.60 6.41 -5.69
C ARG A 70 -25.46 7.20 -5.04
N GLN A 71 -25.78 8.21 -4.25
CA GLN A 71 -24.79 9.04 -3.56
C GLN A 71 -23.99 8.22 -2.55
N ASN A 72 -24.66 7.40 -1.73
CA ASN A 72 -23.99 6.55 -0.75
C ASN A 72 -23.04 5.55 -1.44
N VAL A 73 -23.49 4.85 -2.48
CA VAL A 73 -22.64 3.91 -3.22
C VAL A 73 -21.43 4.63 -3.82
N CYS A 74 -21.63 5.78 -4.46
CA CYS A 74 -20.53 6.56 -5.03
C CYS A 74 -19.49 6.99 -4.00
N TYR A 75 -19.94 7.45 -2.83
CA TYR A 75 -19.07 7.80 -1.72
C TYR A 75 -18.23 6.60 -1.27
N HIS A 76 -18.84 5.44 -1.06
CA HIS A 76 -18.13 4.24 -0.63
C HIS A 76 -17.11 3.75 -1.67
N VAL A 77 -17.47 3.72 -2.95
CA VAL A 77 -16.54 3.38 -4.03
C VAL A 77 -15.35 4.35 -4.04
N THR A 78 -15.59 5.64 -3.87
CA THR A 78 -14.53 6.66 -3.85
C THR A 78 -13.58 6.47 -2.65
N VAL A 79 -14.13 6.21 -1.46
CA VAL A 79 -13.33 5.96 -0.25
C VAL A 79 -12.47 4.71 -0.40
N GLU A 80 -13.04 3.62 -0.91
CA GLU A 80 -12.29 2.37 -1.17
C GLU A 80 -11.17 2.59 -2.19
N GLN A 81 -11.44 3.31 -3.28
CA GLN A 81 -10.43 3.64 -4.28
C GLN A 81 -9.30 4.49 -3.70
N ASN A 82 -9.62 5.50 -2.89
CA ASN A 82 -8.63 6.36 -2.24
C ASN A 82 -7.76 5.57 -1.26
N ASN A 83 -8.36 4.69 -0.45
CA ASN A 83 -7.63 3.82 0.46
C ASN A 83 -6.71 2.86 -0.30
N ALA A 84 -7.20 2.24 -1.37
CA ALA A 84 -6.39 1.37 -2.22
C ALA A 84 -5.24 2.13 -2.90
N PHE A 85 -5.47 3.38 -3.31
CA PHE A 85 -4.43 4.25 -3.85
C PHE A 85 -3.36 4.58 -2.82
N ALA A 86 -3.75 5.06 -1.62
CA ALA A 86 -2.83 5.36 -0.53
C ALA A 86 -1.98 4.15 -0.12
N MET A 87 -2.59 2.96 -0.04
CA MET A 87 -1.88 1.72 0.23
C MET A 87 -0.83 1.42 -0.86
N ARG A 88 -1.21 1.50 -2.14
CA ARG A 88 -0.28 1.29 -3.27
C ARG A 88 0.89 2.27 -3.25
N GLN A 89 0.61 3.54 -2.95
CA GLN A 89 1.64 4.56 -2.85
C GLN A 89 2.62 4.26 -1.71
N GLY A 90 2.12 3.94 -0.51
CA GLY A 90 2.97 3.58 0.63
C GLY A 90 3.86 2.36 0.36
N PHE A 91 3.35 1.34 -0.33
CA PHE A 91 4.18 0.21 -0.77
C PHE A 91 5.24 0.61 -1.82
N GLY A 92 4.92 1.55 -2.71
CA GLY A 92 5.86 2.11 -3.66
C GLY A 92 7.05 2.78 -2.97
N GLU A 93 6.77 3.67 -2.03
CA GLU A 93 7.78 4.39 -1.25
C GLU A 93 8.66 3.44 -0.43
N LEU A 94 8.06 2.44 0.22
CA LEU A 94 8.81 1.43 0.97
C LEU A 94 9.75 0.62 0.06
N ARG A 95 9.26 0.22 -1.12
CA ARG A 95 10.05 -0.52 -2.11
C ARG A 95 11.22 0.31 -2.62
N GLU A 96 11.00 1.57 -2.93
CA GLU A 96 12.05 2.49 -3.37
C GLU A 96 13.10 2.69 -2.28
N GLY A 97 12.67 2.91 -1.03
CA GLY A 97 13.57 2.98 0.12
C GLY A 97 14.41 1.71 0.28
N LEU A 98 13.80 0.53 0.16
CA LEU A 98 14.50 -0.75 0.24
C LEU A 98 15.52 -0.92 -0.89
N ASN A 99 15.16 -0.57 -2.13
CA ASN A 99 16.05 -0.64 -3.27
C ASN A 99 17.26 0.30 -3.09
N ALA A 100 17.03 1.51 -2.59
CA ALA A 100 18.11 2.46 -2.29
C ALA A 100 19.06 1.93 -1.21
N LEU A 101 18.51 1.34 -0.14
CA LEU A 101 19.33 0.68 0.90
C LEU A 101 20.12 -0.50 0.34
N HIS A 102 19.50 -1.32 -0.51
CA HIS A 102 20.17 -2.45 -1.16
C HIS A 102 21.33 -1.98 -2.05
N GLN A 103 21.13 -0.93 -2.85
CA GLN A 103 22.19 -0.33 -3.67
C GLN A 103 23.34 0.19 -2.81
N ARG A 104 23.04 0.92 -1.72
CA ARG A 104 24.07 1.40 -0.78
C ARG A 104 24.85 0.27 -0.13
N MET A 105 24.18 -0.83 0.21
CA MET A 105 24.84 -2.01 0.78
C MET A 105 25.74 -2.70 -0.26
N ASN A 106 25.30 -2.80 -1.50
CA ASN A 106 26.07 -3.39 -2.58
C ASN A 106 27.32 -2.56 -2.92
N SER A 107 27.20 -1.23 -2.98
CA SER A 107 28.35 -0.35 -3.24
C SER A 107 29.40 -0.44 -2.14
N MET A 108 29.00 -0.63 -0.88
CA MET A 108 29.93 -0.86 0.23
C MET A 108 30.60 -2.25 0.17
N SER A 109 30.10 -3.13 -0.69
CA SER A 109 30.61 -4.48 -0.89
C SER A 109 31.58 -4.60 -2.09
N GLU A 110 31.80 -3.49 -2.81
CA GLU A 110 32.78 -3.34 -3.90
C GLU A 110 34.22 -3.12 -3.40
N ASP A 111 34.43 -3.06 -2.08
CA ASP A 111 35.75 -3.12 -1.44
C ASP A 111 36.36 -4.53 -1.57
N ILE A 112 36.53 -5.04 -2.79
CA ILE A 112 37.22 -6.29 -3.11
C ILE A 112 38.64 -6.04 -3.63
N THR A 113 39.10 -4.79 -3.61
CA THR A 113 40.41 -4.38 -4.15
C THR A 113 41.37 -3.95 -3.06
N CYS A 114 42.67 -4.18 -3.29
CA CYS A 114 43.69 -3.76 -2.35
C CYS A 114 43.93 -2.25 -2.47
N SER A 115 43.74 -1.50 -1.38
CA SER A 115 43.99 -0.04 -1.33
C SER A 115 45.44 0.40 -1.60
N ILE A 116 46.38 -0.53 -1.81
CA ILE A 116 47.78 -0.22 -2.17
C ILE A 116 48.03 -0.33 -3.67
N CYS A 117 47.50 -1.38 -4.32
CA CYS A 117 47.74 -1.64 -5.76
C CYS A 117 46.47 -1.54 -6.62
N LEU A 118 45.31 -1.33 -6.00
CA LEU A 118 43.98 -1.24 -6.61
C LEU A 118 43.53 -2.50 -7.38
N ALA A 119 44.25 -3.61 -7.24
CA ALA A 119 43.88 -4.90 -7.84
C ALA A 119 42.92 -5.69 -6.93
N PRO A 120 42.04 -6.53 -7.49
CA PRO A 120 41.19 -7.43 -6.71
C PRO A 120 41.99 -8.38 -5.81
N TRP A 121 41.47 -8.68 -4.62
CA TRP A 121 42.08 -9.65 -3.70
C TRP A 121 41.99 -11.06 -4.26
N THR A 122 43.00 -11.88 -3.98
CA THR A 122 42.98 -13.29 -4.35
C THR A 122 42.50 -14.17 -3.20
N SER A 123 41.82 -15.29 -3.50
CA SER A 123 41.42 -16.29 -2.49
C SER A 123 42.64 -17.01 -1.89
N GLN A 124 43.70 -17.16 -2.67
CA GLN A 124 44.92 -17.87 -2.28
C GLN A 124 46.19 -17.13 -2.74
N GLY A 125 47.36 -17.58 -2.28
CA GLY A 125 48.66 -17.06 -2.72
C GLY A 125 49.09 -15.74 -2.06
N GLY A 126 49.98 -15.02 -2.75
CA GLY A 126 50.71 -13.87 -2.22
C GLY A 126 49.88 -12.59 -2.08
N HIS A 127 48.77 -12.44 -2.81
CA HIS A 127 47.91 -11.25 -2.81
C HIS A 127 46.56 -11.48 -2.12
N ARG A 128 46.48 -12.47 -1.23
CA ARG A 128 45.27 -12.71 -0.43
C ARG A 128 44.97 -11.60 0.55
N VAL A 129 43.70 -11.46 0.93
CA VAL A 129 43.24 -10.47 1.90
C VAL A 129 43.80 -10.73 3.30
N VAL A 130 44.35 -9.69 3.91
CA VAL A 130 44.84 -9.67 5.29
C VAL A 130 44.42 -8.38 5.98
N SER A 131 44.28 -8.40 7.30
CA SER A 131 44.03 -7.24 8.15
C SER A 131 45.23 -6.93 9.03
N LEU A 132 45.44 -5.65 9.33
CA LEU A 132 46.32 -5.23 10.43
C LEU A 132 45.56 -5.17 11.75
N LYS A 133 46.26 -5.08 12.88
CA LYS A 133 45.64 -4.79 14.21
C LYS A 133 44.68 -3.59 14.22
N CYS A 134 44.89 -2.63 13.32
CA CYS A 134 44.02 -1.45 13.19
C CYS A 134 42.70 -1.69 12.44
N GLY A 135 42.48 -2.88 11.87
CA GLY A 135 41.26 -3.26 11.13
C GLY A 135 41.36 -3.14 9.62
N HIS A 136 42.24 -2.28 9.08
CA HIS A 136 42.34 -2.04 7.64
C HIS A 136 42.84 -3.26 6.85
N LEU A 137 42.25 -3.47 5.68
CA LEU A 137 42.46 -4.61 4.79
C LEU A 137 43.38 -4.28 3.61
N PHE A 138 44.22 -5.25 3.25
CA PHE A 138 45.18 -5.15 2.16
C PHE A 138 45.49 -6.53 1.56
N GLY A 139 46.12 -6.56 0.39
CA GLY A 139 46.77 -7.77 -0.12
C GLY A 139 48.06 -8.08 0.65
N SER A 140 48.27 -9.36 0.97
CA SER A 140 49.35 -9.81 1.86
C SER A 140 50.75 -9.37 1.43
N SER A 141 51.10 -9.45 0.14
CA SER A 141 52.39 -9.00 -0.39
C SER A 141 52.52 -7.48 -0.30
N CYS A 142 51.47 -6.76 -0.69
CA CYS A 142 51.45 -5.30 -0.72
C CYS A 142 51.67 -4.69 0.65
N ILE A 143 50.96 -5.16 1.68
CA ILE A 143 51.10 -4.59 3.03
C ILE A 143 52.43 -4.95 3.68
N ARG A 144 52.98 -6.13 3.41
CA ARG A 144 54.31 -6.52 3.90
C ARG A 144 55.40 -5.62 3.33
N THR A 145 55.32 -5.29 2.04
CA THR A 145 56.23 -4.34 1.40
C THR A 145 56.08 -2.93 1.96
N ALA A 146 54.84 -2.47 2.18
CA ALA A 146 54.58 -1.13 2.74
C ALA A 146 55.09 -0.98 4.18
N ILE A 147 54.81 -1.96 5.06
CA ILE A 147 55.27 -1.95 6.45
C ILE A 147 56.78 -1.99 6.56
N ARG A 148 57.46 -2.73 5.67
CA ARG A 148 58.94 -2.75 5.62
C ARG A 148 59.53 -1.37 5.37
N ARG A 149 58.80 -0.46 4.71
CA ARG A 149 59.26 0.90 4.39
C ARG A 149 58.92 1.92 5.47
N SER A 150 57.73 1.86 6.06
CA SER A 150 57.21 2.95 6.91
C SER A 150 56.82 2.55 8.34
N HIS A 151 56.78 1.25 8.65
CA HIS A 151 56.29 0.71 9.94
C HIS A 151 54.91 1.24 10.38
N ARG A 152 54.07 1.64 9.41
CA ARG A 152 52.76 2.25 9.64
C ARG A 152 51.72 1.72 8.66
N CYS A 153 50.47 1.73 9.09
CA CYS A 153 49.32 1.45 8.23
C CYS A 153 49.20 2.53 7.13
N PRO A 154 49.07 2.16 5.84
CA PRO A 154 48.88 3.11 4.74
C PRO A 154 47.61 3.98 4.85
N VAL A 155 46.57 3.49 5.55
CA VAL A 155 45.28 4.20 5.68
C VAL A 155 45.28 5.11 6.92
N CYS A 156 45.43 4.54 8.12
CA CYS A 156 45.27 5.29 9.37
C CYS A 156 46.58 5.70 10.06
N ARG A 157 47.75 5.37 9.48
CA ARG A 157 49.09 5.72 9.99
C ARG A 157 49.46 5.22 11.39
N ARG A 158 48.63 4.38 12.03
CA ARG A 158 48.98 3.65 13.27
C ARG A 158 50.18 2.75 13.02
N ARG A 159 51.03 2.55 14.04
CA ARG A 159 52.19 1.65 13.98
C ARG A 159 51.74 0.25 13.58
N ALA A 160 52.49 -0.38 12.68
CA ALA A 160 52.21 -1.72 12.19
C ALA A 160 53.53 -2.48 11.99
N GLN A 161 53.55 -3.73 12.42
CA GLN A 161 54.65 -4.67 12.25
C GLN A 161 54.22 -5.90 11.48
N TYR A 162 55.19 -6.72 11.07
CA TYR A 162 54.92 -7.96 10.33
C TYR A 162 54.05 -8.95 11.13
N SER A 163 54.25 -9.00 12.45
CA SER A 163 53.47 -9.81 13.39
C SER A 163 52.01 -9.32 13.55
N ASP A 164 51.69 -8.11 13.08
CA ASP A 164 50.34 -7.55 13.16
C ASP A 164 49.45 -7.98 12.00
N VAL A 165 50.02 -8.65 10.99
CA VAL A 165 49.32 -9.08 9.76
C VAL A 165 48.56 -10.38 10.01
N ARG A 166 47.23 -10.31 10.00
CA ARG A 166 46.32 -11.44 10.24
C ARG A 166 45.58 -11.79 8.95
N ARG A 167 45.49 -13.08 8.62
CA ARG A 167 44.71 -13.55 7.46
C ARG A 167 43.21 -13.43 7.77
N ILE A 168 42.44 -13.04 6.76
CA ILE A 168 40.98 -13.00 6.83
C ILE A 168 40.43 -14.11 5.95
N PHE A 169 39.52 -14.91 6.52
CA PHE A 169 38.76 -15.92 5.79
C PHE A 169 37.33 -15.42 5.68
N SER A 170 36.82 -15.32 4.46
CA SER A 170 35.45 -14.90 4.17
C SER A 170 34.86 -15.79 3.09
N ARG A 171 33.53 -15.98 3.12
CA ARG A 171 32.79 -16.76 2.11
C ARG A 171 33.04 -16.26 0.68
N ARG A 172 33.34 -14.96 0.50
CA ARG A 172 33.63 -14.37 -0.82
C ARG A 172 35.01 -14.71 -1.38
N PHE A 173 35.94 -15.19 -0.55
CA PHE A 173 37.32 -15.51 -0.96
C PHE A 173 37.67 -16.98 -0.67
N PHE A 174 36.66 -17.82 -0.43
CA PHE A 174 36.80 -19.27 -0.32
C PHE A 174 36.78 -19.86 -1.74
N PRO A 175 37.63 -20.87 -2.07
CA PRO A 175 37.52 -21.60 -3.32
C PRO A 175 36.22 -22.40 -3.42
#